data_AF-A0A2V8Q9K9-F1
#
_entry.id   AF-A0A2V8Q9K9-F1
#
_cell.length_a   1.000
_cell.length_b   1.000
_cell.length_c   1.000
_cell.angle_alpha   90.00
_cell.angle_beta   90.00
_cell.angle_gamma   90.00
#
_symmetry.space_group_name_H-M   'P 1'
#
loop_
_entity.id
_entity.type
_entity.pdbx_description
1 polymer ?
#
loop_
_entity_poly.entity_id
_entity_poly.type
_entity_poly.pdbx_seq_one_letter_code
_entity_poly.pdbx_strand_id
1 'polypeptide(L)'
;MIQRREVKVKEELMKPAPAGEKLPVSQGQAAIDMARTASTVRYRELYGFTNGDPKSVVRISIGRGVYLFVIPLPPGKRLPLRAYHAAMIYKNGVPIGYFEGLSLFDRMESGFNLYYTFRAGETAWLYARILHVMSHLTGVTAFTLDPYQIGFENEEGIASGAFWFYRKLGFRPTSTAIQELTASEETKIQSRKNYRTSASVLRRLAASPMILEVDESKRGDWDHFQLRNIGFALQRLMVKSFSGDASRMRAHALARIGELPEVGHLNNKTDRLADLASALLLINDISNWPDGDLKLLGKIVSAKATADESRYLRLMQQHSRLRAAFINLGTKT
;
A
#
# COMPACT_ATOMS: atom_id res chain seq x y z
N MET A 1 30.02 2.57 -0.55
CA MET A 1 28.63 2.83 -0.12
C MET A 1 27.85 3.23 -1.36
N ILE A 2 26.68 2.61 -1.63
CA ILE A 2 25.89 2.92 -2.83
C ILE A 2 25.30 4.32 -2.68
N GLN A 3 25.66 5.22 -3.58
CA GLN A 3 25.12 6.57 -3.58
C GLN A 3 23.72 6.58 -4.18
N ARG A 4 22.86 7.48 -3.69
CA ARG A 4 21.50 7.64 -4.21
C ARG A 4 21.45 7.82 -5.74
N ARG A 5 22.43 8.50 -6.33
CA ARG A 5 22.49 8.72 -7.79
C ARG A 5 22.70 7.45 -8.61
N GLU A 6 23.20 6.39 -7.98
CA GLU A 6 23.41 5.08 -8.61
C GLU A 6 22.14 4.21 -8.53
N VAL A 7 21.13 4.63 -7.76
CA VAL A 7 19.88 3.88 -7.58
C VAL A 7 18.86 4.31 -8.62
N LYS A 8 18.50 3.37 -9.50
CA LYS A 8 17.47 3.55 -10.50
C LYS A 8 16.27 2.65 -10.16
N VAL A 9 15.27 3.22 -9.48
CA VAL A 9 14.16 2.45 -8.91
C VAL A 9 13.40 1.66 -9.97
N LYS A 10 13.06 2.27 -11.11
CA LYS A 10 12.34 1.57 -12.19
C LYS A 10 13.10 0.36 -12.72
N GLU A 11 14.42 0.48 -12.94
CA GLU A 11 15.25 -0.66 -13.35
C GLU A 11 15.32 -1.75 -12.28
N GLU A 12 15.37 -1.35 -10.99
CA GLU A 12 15.34 -2.28 -9.86
C GLU A 12 14.03 -3.09 -9.82
N LEU A 13 12.90 -2.44 -10.08
CA LEU A 13 11.57 -3.07 -10.07
C LEU A 13 11.39 -4.12 -11.18
N MET A 14 12.15 -4.01 -12.28
CA MET A 14 12.10 -4.95 -13.40
C MET A 14 13.00 -6.19 -13.23
N LYS A 15 13.78 -6.26 -12.14
CA LYS A 15 14.65 -7.42 -11.88
C LYS A 15 13.83 -8.67 -11.54
N PRO A 16 14.39 -9.88 -11.73
CA PRO A 16 13.73 -11.13 -11.35
C PRO A 16 13.25 -11.15 -9.90
N ALA A 17 12.20 -11.93 -9.64
CA ALA A 17 11.61 -12.06 -8.32
C ALA A 17 12.67 -12.46 -7.26
N PRO A 18 12.69 -11.80 -6.09
CA PRO A 18 13.60 -12.20 -5.04
C PRO A 18 13.18 -13.56 -4.47
N ALA A 19 14.15 -14.41 -4.16
CA ALA A 19 13.87 -15.68 -3.49
C ALA A 19 13.37 -15.43 -2.06
N GLY A 20 12.19 -15.99 -1.74
CA GLY A 20 11.58 -15.94 -0.43
C GLY A 20 11.39 -17.33 0.15
N GLU A 21 11.61 -17.46 1.45
CA GLU A 21 11.42 -18.69 2.20
C GLU A 21 10.28 -18.49 3.19
N LYS A 22 9.25 -19.33 3.08
CA LYS A 22 8.19 -19.39 4.09
C LYS A 22 8.76 -20.02 5.36
N LEU A 23 8.67 -19.32 6.48
CA LEU A 23 9.21 -19.79 7.74
C LEU A 23 8.31 -20.85 8.39
N PRO A 24 8.89 -21.80 9.15
CA PRO A 24 8.14 -22.60 10.12
C PRO A 24 7.39 -21.71 11.11
N VAL A 25 6.23 -22.15 11.60
CA VAL A 25 5.34 -21.33 12.46
C VAL A 25 6.06 -20.79 13.70
N SER A 26 6.92 -21.59 14.34
CA SER A 26 7.71 -21.16 15.51
C SER A 26 8.68 -20.03 15.18
N GLN A 27 9.34 -20.08 14.02
CA GLN A 27 10.24 -19.02 13.56
C GLN A 27 9.45 -17.79 13.08
N GLY A 28 8.28 -17.98 12.47
CA GLY A 28 7.36 -16.89 12.13
C GLY A 28 6.89 -16.15 13.38
N GLN A 29 6.54 -16.87 14.44
CA GLN A 29 6.19 -16.27 15.73
C GLN A 29 7.37 -15.48 16.32
N ALA A 30 8.57 -16.06 16.35
CA ALA A 30 9.76 -15.37 16.84
C ALA A 30 10.08 -14.10 16.05
N ALA A 31 9.88 -14.10 14.73
CA ALA A 31 10.07 -12.91 13.88
C ALA A 31 9.06 -11.80 14.22
N ILE A 32 7.79 -12.15 14.47
CA ILE A 32 6.74 -11.21 14.90
C ILE A 32 7.06 -10.66 16.30
N ASP A 33 7.48 -11.49 17.23
CA ASP A 33 7.85 -11.10 18.59
C ASP A 33 9.01 -10.10 18.58
N MET A 34 10.03 -10.36 17.75
CA MET A 34 11.15 -9.44 17.57
C MET A 34 10.72 -8.13 16.90
N ALA A 35 9.85 -8.17 15.89
CA ALA A 35 9.33 -6.96 15.25
C ALA A 35 8.54 -6.09 16.24
N ARG A 36 7.72 -6.71 17.10
CA ARG A 36 7.00 -6.04 18.19
C ARG A 36 7.96 -5.43 19.20
N THR A 37 8.95 -6.21 19.65
CA THR A 37 9.94 -5.76 20.66
C THR A 37 10.76 -4.58 20.13
N ALA A 38 11.31 -4.70 18.92
CA ALA A 38 12.12 -3.67 18.29
C ALA A 38 11.35 -2.36 18.05
N SER A 39 10.04 -2.45 17.77
CA SER A 39 9.17 -1.30 17.56
C SER A 39 8.71 -0.67 18.88
N THR A 40 8.35 -1.48 19.88
CA THR A 40 7.83 -1.03 21.18
C THR A 40 8.84 -0.19 21.93
N VAL A 41 10.12 -0.58 21.97
CA VAL A 41 11.19 0.20 22.62
C VAL A 41 11.45 1.56 21.96
N ARG A 42 10.82 1.82 20.81
CA ARG A 42 10.87 3.08 20.06
C ARG A 42 9.52 3.79 20.01
N TYR A 43 8.56 3.38 20.84
CA TYR A 43 7.19 3.91 20.87
C TYR A 43 6.50 3.83 19.49
N ARG A 44 6.75 2.75 18.76
CA ARG A 44 6.11 2.47 17.47
C ARG A 44 5.26 1.22 17.57
N GLU A 45 4.06 1.30 17.00
CA GLU A 45 3.17 0.18 16.79
C GLU A 45 2.79 0.12 15.31
N LEU A 46 2.81 -1.07 14.73
CA LEU A 46 2.28 -1.34 13.40
C LEU A 46 1.21 -2.42 13.52
N TYR A 47 0.09 -2.22 12.84
CA TYR A 47 -1.04 -3.13 12.90
C TYR A 47 -0.66 -4.59 12.54
N GLY A 48 0.23 -4.77 11.55
CA GLY A 48 0.73 -6.09 11.17
C GLY A 48 1.75 -6.70 12.12
N PHE A 49 2.46 -5.91 12.91
CA PHE A 49 3.30 -6.46 13.98
C PHE A 49 2.44 -6.92 15.16
N THR A 50 1.39 -6.16 15.50
CA THR A 50 0.45 -6.51 16.58
C THR A 50 -0.38 -7.74 16.25
N ASN A 51 -0.84 -7.87 15.00
CA ASN A 51 -1.81 -8.89 14.58
C ASN A 51 -1.26 -9.93 13.59
N GLY A 52 0.05 -9.96 13.34
CA GLY A 52 0.65 -10.77 12.28
C GLY A 52 0.34 -12.27 12.34
N ASP A 53 0.27 -12.91 11.17
CA ASP A 53 0.06 -14.37 11.08
C ASP A 53 1.40 -15.13 11.09
N PRO A 54 1.76 -15.83 12.18
CA PRO A 54 3.02 -16.58 12.25
C PRO A 54 3.09 -17.72 11.22
N LYS A 55 1.95 -18.19 10.69
CA LYS A 55 1.90 -19.28 9.71
C LYS A 55 2.24 -18.85 8.29
N SER A 56 2.37 -17.55 8.06
CA SER A 56 2.46 -16.97 6.72
C SER A 56 3.66 -16.02 6.57
N VAL A 57 4.56 -15.98 7.56
CA VAL A 57 5.77 -15.15 7.51
C VAL A 57 6.73 -15.66 6.44
N VAL A 58 7.25 -14.74 5.63
CA VAL A 58 8.24 -15.03 4.59
C VAL A 58 9.52 -14.25 4.88
N ARG A 59 10.65 -14.96 4.88
CA ARG A 59 12.00 -14.37 4.94
C ARG A 59 12.54 -14.17 3.53
N ILE A 60 12.99 -12.97 3.21
CA ILE A 60 13.50 -12.62 1.89
C ILE A 60 14.88 -11.96 2.04
N SER A 61 15.90 -12.53 1.39
CA SER A 61 17.21 -11.90 1.28
C SER A 61 17.22 -10.93 0.11
N ILE A 62 17.62 -9.67 0.37
CA ILE A 62 17.77 -8.67 -0.69
C ILE A 62 19.24 -8.33 -0.98
N GLY A 63 20.15 -9.15 -0.47
CA GLY A 63 21.60 -9.01 -0.64
C GLY A 63 22.26 -8.13 0.42
N ARG A 64 23.59 -8.10 0.42
CA ARG A 64 24.42 -7.29 1.34
C ARG A 64 24.09 -7.52 2.82
N GLY A 65 23.74 -8.76 3.18
CA GLY A 65 23.36 -9.12 4.55
C GLY A 65 22.03 -8.53 5.03
N VAL A 66 21.17 -8.08 4.10
CA VAL A 66 19.84 -7.54 4.43
C VAL A 66 18.77 -8.60 4.24
N TYR A 67 17.94 -8.77 5.26
CA TYR A 67 16.79 -9.65 5.26
C TYR A 67 15.52 -8.87 5.59
N LEU A 68 14.46 -9.18 4.86
CA LEU A 68 13.10 -8.74 5.13
C LEU A 68 12.32 -9.92 5.71
N PHE A 69 11.60 -9.67 6.79
CA PHE A 69 10.61 -10.61 7.32
C PHE A 69 9.24 -10.02 7.04
N VAL A 70 8.61 -10.49 5.98
CA VAL A 70 7.28 -10.03 5.56
C VAL A 70 6.23 -10.75 6.40
N ILE A 71 5.40 -9.97 7.09
CA ILE A 71 4.40 -10.39 8.06
C ILE A 71 3.02 -9.99 7.52
N PRO A 72 2.27 -10.95 6.94
CA PRO A 72 0.90 -10.72 6.51
C PRO A 72 -0.08 -10.81 7.68
N LEU A 73 -1.33 -10.43 7.44
CA LEU A 73 -2.41 -10.54 8.43
C LEU A 73 -3.17 -11.88 8.33
N PRO A 74 -3.60 -12.43 9.48
CA PRO A 74 -4.52 -13.55 9.49
C PRO A 74 -5.89 -13.09 9.00
N PRO A 75 -6.73 -14.00 8.45
CA PRO A 75 -8.00 -13.65 7.81
C PRO A 75 -8.93 -12.77 8.66
N GLY A 76 -9.01 -13.00 9.98
CA GLY A 76 -9.89 -12.25 10.89
C GLY A 76 -9.40 -10.85 11.27
N LYS A 77 -8.21 -10.44 10.82
CA LYS A 77 -7.62 -9.13 11.12
C LYS A 77 -7.42 -8.27 9.87
N ARG A 78 -7.72 -8.79 8.68
CA ARG A 78 -7.52 -8.09 7.41
C ARG A 78 -8.27 -6.77 7.38
N LEU A 79 -7.70 -5.80 6.66
CA LEU A 79 -8.40 -4.55 6.42
C LEU A 79 -9.58 -4.77 5.47
N PRO A 80 -10.65 -3.96 5.57
CA PRO A 80 -11.86 -4.07 4.76
C PRO A 80 -11.61 -4.28 3.26
N LEU A 81 -10.84 -3.37 2.66
CA LEU A 81 -10.60 -3.33 1.21
C LEU A 81 -9.15 -3.62 0.85
N ARG A 82 -8.22 -3.03 1.63
CA ARG A 82 -6.79 -3.12 1.37
C ARG A 82 -6.24 -4.47 1.83
N ALA A 83 -5.23 -4.95 1.12
CA ALA A 83 -4.32 -5.96 1.61
C ALA A 83 -3.21 -5.30 2.45
N TYR A 84 -2.78 -5.94 3.52
CA TYR A 84 -1.79 -5.39 4.44
C TYR A 84 -0.55 -6.28 4.49
N HIS A 85 0.62 -5.68 4.27
CA HIS A 85 1.91 -6.33 4.42
C HIS A 85 2.84 -5.48 5.27
N ALA A 86 3.19 -5.96 6.46
CA ALA A 86 4.29 -5.39 7.23
C ALA A 86 5.59 -6.10 6.86
N ALA A 87 6.73 -5.43 6.97
CA ALA A 87 8.02 -6.07 6.91
C ALA A 87 8.98 -5.49 7.93
N MET A 88 9.65 -6.36 8.68
CA MET A 88 10.76 -5.97 9.53
C MET A 88 12.07 -6.09 8.76
N ILE A 89 12.94 -5.09 8.87
CA ILE A 89 14.19 -4.98 8.10
C ILE A 89 15.37 -5.24 9.02
N TYR A 90 16.20 -6.23 8.66
CA TYR A 90 17.42 -6.57 9.38
C TYR A 90 18.65 -6.40 8.50
N LYS A 91 19.74 -5.89 9.07
CA LYS A 91 21.08 -5.87 8.45
C LYS A 91 22.04 -6.63 9.35
N ASN A 92 22.60 -7.73 8.85
CA ASN A 92 23.53 -8.59 9.60
C ASN A 92 22.96 -9.00 10.99
N GLY A 93 21.67 -9.34 11.04
CA GLY A 93 20.98 -9.71 12.29
C GLY A 93 20.51 -8.53 13.15
N VAL A 94 20.87 -7.29 12.81
CA VAL A 94 20.45 -6.10 13.57
C VAL A 94 19.15 -5.52 13.00
N PRO A 95 18.11 -5.29 13.82
CA PRO A 95 16.91 -4.56 13.40
C PRO A 95 17.24 -3.12 13.01
N ILE A 96 17.01 -2.74 11.75
CA ILE A 96 17.34 -1.39 11.24
C ILE A 96 16.12 -0.53 10.89
N GLY A 97 14.95 -1.14 10.76
CA GLY A 97 13.73 -0.42 10.39
C GLY A 97 12.60 -1.35 10.00
N TYR A 98 11.56 -0.76 9.41
CA TYR A 98 10.36 -1.47 8.98
C TYR A 98 9.75 -0.86 7.71
N PHE A 99 8.89 -1.64 7.08
CA PHE A 99 8.03 -1.23 5.98
C PHE A 99 6.58 -1.63 6.25
N GLU A 100 5.64 -0.81 5.82
CA GLU A 100 4.20 -1.04 5.83
C GLU A 100 3.66 -0.81 4.42
N GLY A 101 2.99 -1.81 3.86
CA GLY A 101 2.37 -1.74 2.54
C GLY A 101 0.87 -1.96 2.65
N LEU A 102 0.09 -0.97 2.23
CA LEU A 102 -1.38 -1.07 2.14
C LEU A 102 -1.78 -1.04 0.66
N SER A 103 -2.18 -2.18 0.13
CA SER A 103 -2.42 -2.35 -1.31
C SER A 103 -3.89 -2.46 -1.67
N LEU A 104 -4.28 -1.86 -2.79
CA LEU A 104 -5.60 -2.00 -3.42
C LEU A 104 -5.38 -2.01 -4.94
N PHE A 105 -5.82 -3.07 -5.63
CA PHE A 105 -5.48 -3.33 -7.03
C PHE A 105 -3.95 -3.30 -7.27
N ASP A 106 -3.50 -2.44 -8.17
CA ASP A 106 -2.12 -2.18 -8.59
C ASP A 106 -1.46 -1.05 -7.80
N ARG A 107 -2.15 -0.44 -6.83
CA ARG A 107 -1.64 0.66 -5.99
C ARG A 107 -1.27 0.19 -4.58
N MET A 108 -0.14 0.65 -4.07
CA MET A 108 0.30 0.49 -2.68
C MET A 108 0.57 1.85 -2.03
N GLU A 109 0.08 2.06 -0.82
CA GLU A 109 0.60 3.09 0.10
C GLU A 109 1.84 2.51 0.79
N SER A 110 2.98 3.17 0.63
CA SER A 110 4.29 2.67 1.08
C SER A 110 4.83 3.44 2.29
N GLY A 111 4.66 2.85 3.47
CA GLY A 111 5.23 3.27 4.74
C GLY A 111 6.65 2.77 4.93
N PHE A 112 7.69 3.59 4.75
CA PHE A 112 9.08 3.16 5.01
C PHE A 112 9.71 3.95 6.15
N ASN A 113 10.36 3.23 7.08
CA ASN A 113 11.07 3.85 8.18
C ASN A 113 12.37 3.10 8.50
N LEU A 114 13.47 3.86 8.61
CA LEU A 114 14.69 3.38 9.25
C LEU A 114 14.83 4.04 10.61
N TYR A 115 15.29 3.28 11.60
CA TYR A 115 15.61 3.83 12.90
C TYR A 115 16.75 4.84 12.77
N TYR A 116 16.71 5.89 13.61
CA TYR A 116 17.56 7.06 13.50
C TYR A 116 19.05 6.73 13.27
N THR A 117 19.59 5.78 14.04
CA THR A 117 20.99 5.32 13.96
C THR A 117 21.39 4.74 12.60
N PHE A 118 20.43 4.23 11.82
CA PHE A 118 20.66 3.62 10.50
C PHE A 118 20.16 4.49 9.34
N ARG A 119 19.78 5.73 9.62
CA ARG A 119 19.49 6.73 8.59
C ARG A 119 20.80 7.25 8.01
N ALA A 120 20.72 7.73 6.77
CA ALA A 120 21.85 8.00 5.90
C ALA A 120 22.58 6.72 5.44
N GLY A 121 23.29 6.81 4.31
CA GLY A 121 23.92 5.68 3.66
C GLY A 121 23.10 5.03 2.56
N GLU A 122 22.88 3.71 2.62
CA GLU A 122 22.27 2.90 1.55
C GLU A 122 20.72 2.98 1.51
N THR A 123 20.12 4.02 2.11
CA THR A 123 18.66 4.16 2.26
C THR A 123 17.91 4.12 0.93
N ALA A 124 18.41 4.80 -0.10
CA ALA A 124 17.81 4.78 -1.43
C ALA A 124 17.82 3.37 -2.03
N TRP A 125 18.93 2.64 -1.88
CA TRP A 125 19.06 1.26 -2.36
C TRP A 125 18.13 0.33 -1.60
N LEU A 126 18.10 0.41 -0.27
CA LEU A 126 17.17 -0.36 0.58
C LEU A 126 15.73 -0.15 0.15
N TYR A 127 15.32 1.12 0.00
CA TYR A 127 13.96 1.45 -0.40
C TYR A 127 13.62 0.85 -1.78
N ALA A 128 14.48 1.01 -2.78
CA ALA A 128 14.27 0.43 -4.11
C ALA A 128 14.14 -1.10 -4.08
N ARG A 129 14.99 -1.79 -3.30
CA ARG A 129 14.93 -3.25 -3.11
C ARG A 129 13.65 -3.68 -2.41
N ILE A 130 13.16 -2.93 -1.43
CA ILE A 130 11.92 -3.23 -0.73
C ILE A 130 10.72 -3.04 -1.66
N LEU A 131 10.69 -1.95 -2.45
CA LEU A 131 9.64 -1.77 -3.47
C LEU A 131 9.67 -2.91 -4.50
N HIS A 132 10.85 -3.38 -4.90
CA HIS A 132 11.01 -4.54 -5.80
C HIS A 132 10.38 -5.81 -5.22
N VAL A 133 10.67 -6.10 -3.95
CA VAL A 133 10.07 -7.24 -3.23
C VAL A 133 8.55 -7.09 -3.16
N MET A 134 8.06 -5.91 -2.79
CA MET A 134 6.63 -5.66 -2.62
C MET A 134 5.89 -5.72 -3.96
N SER A 135 6.45 -5.20 -5.06
CA SER A 135 5.89 -5.33 -6.40
C SER A 135 5.76 -6.79 -6.82
N HIS A 136 6.77 -7.62 -6.56
CA HIS A 136 6.70 -9.05 -6.89
C HIS A 136 5.70 -9.82 -6.02
N LEU A 137 5.70 -9.55 -4.72
CA LEU A 137 4.82 -10.20 -3.77
C LEU A 137 3.35 -9.89 -4.04
N THR A 138 3.04 -8.63 -4.39
CA THR A 138 1.66 -8.13 -4.42
C THR A 138 1.15 -7.80 -5.83
N GLY A 139 2.04 -7.66 -6.80
CA GLY A 139 1.73 -7.26 -8.18
C GLY A 139 1.52 -5.77 -8.40
N VAL A 140 1.73 -4.95 -7.38
CA VAL A 140 1.54 -3.50 -7.50
C VAL A 140 2.54 -2.87 -8.46
N THR A 141 2.05 -1.91 -9.24
CA THR A 141 2.81 -1.13 -10.22
C THR A 141 2.76 0.37 -9.93
N ALA A 142 2.01 0.80 -8.90
CA ALA A 142 1.95 2.16 -8.42
C ALA A 142 2.22 2.23 -6.91
N PHE A 143 3.21 3.03 -6.50
CA PHE A 143 3.55 3.25 -5.08
C PHE A 143 3.25 4.69 -4.70
N THR A 144 2.56 4.89 -3.58
CA THR A 144 2.14 6.21 -3.10
C THR A 144 2.68 6.50 -1.72
N LEU A 145 2.99 7.77 -1.49
CA LEU A 145 3.51 8.29 -0.24
C LEU A 145 2.49 9.25 0.37
N ASP A 146 2.24 9.07 1.65
CA ASP A 146 1.40 9.99 2.40
C ASP A 146 2.12 11.36 2.58
N PRO A 147 1.40 12.50 2.50
CA PRO A 147 1.95 13.83 2.74
C PRO A 147 2.81 13.94 4.02
N TYR A 148 2.42 13.26 5.10
CA TYR A 148 3.19 13.28 6.35
C TYR A 148 4.60 12.70 6.17
N GLN A 149 4.78 11.69 5.33
CA GLN A 149 6.08 11.06 5.07
C GLN A 149 7.04 11.96 4.27
N ILE A 150 6.50 12.96 3.56
CA ILE A 150 7.26 13.88 2.71
C ILE A 150 7.43 15.27 3.35
N GLY A 151 6.84 15.51 4.52
CA GLY A 151 7.06 16.69 5.36
C GLY A 151 5.81 17.49 5.75
N PHE A 152 4.61 17.09 5.33
CA PHE A 152 3.37 17.77 5.74
C PHE A 152 3.13 17.55 7.23
N GLU A 153 3.06 18.63 8.00
CA GLU A 153 2.97 18.59 9.48
C GLU A 153 4.08 17.76 10.15
N ASN A 154 5.21 17.57 9.44
CA ASN A 154 6.33 16.76 9.89
C ASN A 154 7.65 17.50 9.65
N GLU A 155 8.08 18.26 10.66
CA GLU A 155 9.30 19.06 10.61
C GLU A 155 10.57 18.22 10.41
N GLU A 156 10.58 16.96 10.87
CA GLU A 156 11.68 16.03 10.59
C GLU A 156 11.80 15.75 9.09
N GLY A 157 10.67 15.52 8.41
CA GLY A 157 10.62 15.33 6.96
C GLY A 157 11.06 16.56 6.16
N ILE A 158 10.72 17.76 6.66
CA ILE A 158 11.18 19.04 6.08
C ILE A 158 12.69 19.19 6.26
N ALA A 159 13.20 18.97 7.48
CA ALA A 159 14.63 19.08 7.79
C ALA A 159 15.49 18.10 6.96
N SER A 160 15.01 16.88 6.78
CA SER A 160 15.70 15.84 6.00
C SER A 160 15.60 16.04 4.48
N GLY A 161 14.72 16.93 4.01
CA GLY A 161 14.43 17.11 2.59
C GLY A 161 13.77 15.88 1.95
N ALA A 162 12.87 15.22 2.69
CA ALA A 162 12.21 13.97 2.29
C ALA A 162 11.55 14.07 0.91
N PHE A 163 10.87 15.19 0.61
CA PHE A 163 10.30 15.46 -0.71
C PHE A 163 11.31 15.23 -1.84
N TRP A 164 12.49 15.85 -1.77
CA TRP A 164 13.51 15.70 -2.80
C TRP A 164 14.16 14.32 -2.81
N PHE A 165 14.22 13.63 -1.68
CA PHE A 165 14.66 12.23 -1.64
C PHE A 165 13.77 11.36 -2.54
N TYR A 166 12.45 11.41 -2.36
CA TYR A 166 11.52 10.62 -3.17
C TYR A 166 11.41 11.12 -4.61
N ARG A 167 11.42 12.45 -4.83
CA ARG A 167 11.40 13.01 -6.19
C ARG A 167 12.57 12.50 -7.03
N LYS A 168 13.77 12.46 -6.45
CA LYS A 168 14.98 11.92 -7.10
C LYS A 168 14.96 10.40 -7.33
N LEU A 169 14.02 9.69 -6.71
CA LEU A 169 13.77 8.25 -6.93
C LEU A 169 12.71 8.01 -8.00
N GLY A 170 12.15 9.07 -8.60
CA GLY A 170 11.18 8.99 -9.69
C GLY A 170 9.73 9.24 -9.26
N PHE A 171 9.48 9.53 -7.99
CA PHE A 171 8.13 9.90 -7.55
C PHE A 171 7.74 11.29 -8.09
N ARG A 172 6.47 11.46 -8.43
CA ARG A 172 5.88 12.75 -8.84
C ARG A 172 4.77 13.15 -7.86
N PRO A 173 4.56 14.45 -7.59
CA PRO A 173 3.36 14.90 -6.91
C PRO A 173 2.10 14.56 -7.71
N THR A 174 1.00 14.25 -7.02
CA THR A 174 -0.30 13.95 -7.65
C THR A 174 -1.08 15.21 -8.04
N SER A 175 -0.83 16.35 -7.39
CA SER A 175 -1.46 17.63 -7.71
C SER A 175 -0.71 18.39 -8.81
N THR A 176 -1.43 18.87 -9.83
CA THR A 176 -0.90 19.72 -10.91
C THR A 176 -0.17 20.96 -10.37
N ALA A 177 -0.77 21.68 -9.42
CA ALA A 177 -0.17 22.88 -8.83
C ALA A 177 1.16 22.59 -8.12
N ILE A 178 1.28 21.41 -7.49
CA ILE A 178 2.53 20.98 -6.84
C ILE A 178 3.54 20.48 -7.86
N GLN A 179 3.10 19.87 -8.98
CA GLN A 179 3.99 19.51 -10.08
C GLN A 179 4.63 20.77 -10.71
N GLU A 180 3.86 21.83 -10.95
CA GLU A 180 4.36 23.12 -11.45
C GLU A 180 5.38 23.75 -10.49
N LEU A 181 5.06 23.76 -9.19
CA LEU A 181 6.00 24.24 -8.17
C LEU A 181 7.28 23.40 -8.14
N THR A 182 7.16 22.08 -8.29
CA THR A 182 8.30 21.16 -8.35
C THR A 182 9.20 21.49 -9.54
N ALA A 183 8.62 21.66 -10.73
CA ALA A 183 9.37 22.00 -11.94
C ALA A 183 10.10 23.35 -11.78
N SER A 184 9.44 24.37 -11.22
CA SER A 184 10.06 25.67 -10.93
C SER A 184 11.27 25.54 -9.99
N GLU A 185 11.16 24.73 -8.94
CA GLU A 185 12.28 24.47 -8.02
C GLU A 185 13.38 23.64 -8.67
N GLU A 186 13.06 22.68 -9.53
CA GLU A 186 14.04 21.91 -10.32
C GLU A 186 14.88 22.82 -11.21
N THR A 187 14.25 23.80 -11.90
CA THR A 187 14.97 24.82 -12.69
C THR A 187 15.93 25.65 -11.82
N LYS A 188 15.52 26.04 -10.61
CA LYS A 188 16.41 26.78 -9.67
C LYS A 188 17.58 25.93 -9.20
N ILE A 189 17.32 24.67 -8.85
CA ILE A 189 18.36 23.71 -8.43
C ILE A 189 19.40 23.49 -9.54
N GLN A 190 18.97 23.43 -10.81
CA GLN A 190 19.87 23.24 -11.94
C GLN A 190 20.67 24.50 -12.28
N SER A 191 20.04 25.68 -12.23
CA SER A 191 20.66 26.94 -12.68
C SER A 191 21.53 27.62 -11.62
N ARG A 192 21.27 27.41 -10.32
CA ARG A 192 21.93 28.14 -9.23
C ARG A 192 22.84 27.23 -8.43
N LYS A 193 24.15 27.50 -8.49
CA LYS A 193 25.15 26.82 -7.66
C LYS A 193 24.80 26.97 -6.17
N ASN A 194 24.81 25.86 -5.44
CA ASN A 194 24.51 25.78 -4.00
C ASN A 194 23.07 26.15 -3.58
N TYR A 195 22.12 26.25 -4.53
CA TYR A 195 20.72 26.50 -4.17
C TYR A 195 20.12 25.33 -3.40
N ARG A 196 19.39 25.67 -2.33
CA ARG A 196 18.58 24.73 -1.55
C ARG A 196 17.17 25.29 -1.44
N THR A 197 16.17 24.47 -1.76
CA THR A 197 14.76 24.79 -1.53
C THR A 197 14.55 25.12 -0.06
N SER A 198 13.92 26.27 0.21
CA SER A 198 13.67 26.74 1.57
C SER A 198 12.63 25.88 2.29
N ALA A 199 12.64 25.86 3.62
CA ALA A 199 11.67 25.11 4.42
C ALA A 199 10.22 25.51 4.11
N SER A 200 9.96 26.80 3.87
CA SER A 200 8.62 27.29 3.48
C SER A 200 8.14 26.66 2.17
N VAL A 201 9.02 26.59 1.16
CA VAL A 201 8.69 25.94 -0.12
C VAL A 201 8.56 24.42 0.03
N LEU A 202 9.40 23.78 0.85
CA LEU A 202 9.27 22.35 1.16
C LEU A 202 7.91 22.00 1.79
N ARG A 203 7.39 22.83 2.72
CA ARG A 203 6.06 22.62 3.30
C ARG A 203 4.96 22.67 2.24
N ARG A 204 5.06 23.59 1.28
CA ARG A 204 4.12 23.67 0.15
C ARG A 204 4.24 22.45 -0.76
N LEU A 205 5.46 22.02 -1.09
CA LEU A 205 5.71 20.83 -1.90
C LEU A 205 5.18 19.55 -1.24
N ALA A 206 5.26 19.45 0.09
CA ALA A 206 4.80 18.31 0.85
C ALA A 206 3.27 18.20 0.97
N ALA A 207 2.50 19.21 0.57
CA ALA A 207 1.05 19.27 0.77
C ALA A 207 0.23 18.29 -0.10
N SER A 208 0.86 17.58 -1.03
CA SER A 208 0.20 16.64 -1.94
C SER A 208 0.91 15.28 -1.90
N PRO A 209 0.16 14.15 -1.94
CA PRO A 209 0.76 12.83 -2.05
C PRO A 209 1.69 12.74 -3.26
N MET A 210 2.73 11.92 -3.14
CA MET A 210 3.60 11.57 -4.26
C MET A 210 3.36 10.14 -4.71
N ILE A 211 3.50 9.89 -6.01
CA ILE A 211 3.30 8.58 -6.63
C ILE A 211 4.46 8.21 -7.55
N LEU A 212 4.86 6.95 -7.53
CA LEU A 212 5.74 6.31 -8.50
C LEU A 212 4.92 5.28 -9.28
N GLU A 213 4.77 5.50 -10.58
CA GLU A 213 4.15 4.52 -11.48
C GLU A 213 5.22 3.83 -12.33
N VAL A 214 5.16 2.50 -12.36
CA VAL A 214 6.00 1.64 -13.19
C VAL A 214 5.36 1.45 -14.56
N ASP A 215 4.04 1.26 -14.58
CA ASP A 215 3.23 1.13 -15.79
C ASP A 215 2.78 2.51 -16.27
N GLU A 216 3.51 3.10 -17.22
CA GLU A 216 3.20 4.42 -17.76
C GLU A 216 1.86 4.46 -18.52
N SER A 217 1.31 3.32 -18.96
CA SER A 217 0.02 3.29 -19.67
C SER A 217 -1.18 3.63 -18.78
N LYS A 218 -1.00 3.55 -17.45
CA LYS A 218 -2.02 3.83 -16.42
C LYS A 218 -1.70 5.08 -15.61
N ARG A 219 -0.76 5.89 -16.10
CA ARG A 219 -0.26 7.04 -15.37
C ARG A 219 -1.38 8.06 -15.15
N GLY A 220 -1.57 8.47 -13.91
CA GLY A 220 -2.58 9.46 -13.52
C GLY A 220 -3.87 8.86 -12.99
N ASP A 221 -4.13 7.57 -13.22
CA ASP A 221 -5.34 6.88 -12.74
C ASP A 221 -5.60 7.07 -11.24
N TRP A 222 -4.53 7.17 -10.45
CA TRP A 222 -4.58 7.25 -9.00
C TRP A 222 -4.41 8.68 -8.44
N ASP A 223 -4.25 9.70 -9.28
CA ASP A 223 -3.87 11.05 -8.83
C ASP A 223 -4.92 11.71 -7.91
N HIS A 224 -6.19 11.40 -8.13
CA HIS A 224 -7.30 11.95 -7.35
C HIS A 224 -7.92 10.95 -6.36
N PHE A 225 -7.36 9.74 -6.28
CA PHE A 225 -7.91 8.67 -5.46
C PHE A 225 -7.63 8.90 -3.97
N GLN A 226 -8.68 8.82 -3.15
CA GLN A 226 -8.59 8.84 -1.69
C GLN A 226 -9.56 7.80 -1.11
N LEU A 227 -9.01 6.78 -0.44
CA LEU A 227 -9.81 5.67 0.12
C LEU A 227 -10.96 6.12 1.03
N ARG A 228 -10.77 7.21 1.80
CA ARG A 228 -11.80 7.77 2.68
C ARG A 228 -13.09 8.16 1.96
N ASN A 229 -13.03 8.50 0.66
CA ASN A 229 -14.20 8.89 -0.11
C ASN A 229 -15.18 7.73 -0.28
N ILE A 230 -14.67 6.49 -0.37
CA ILE A 230 -15.48 5.26 -0.35
C ILE A 230 -16.18 5.14 1.02
N GLY A 231 -15.47 5.38 2.12
CA GLY A 231 -16.05 5.37 3.47
C GLY A 231 -17.18 6.40 3.62
N PHE A 232 -16.99 7.63 3.14
CA PHE A 232 -18.05 8.65 3.15
C PHE A 232 -19.24 8.27 2.26
N ALA A 233 -18.99 7.64 1.10
CA ALA A 233 -20.07 7.16 0.23
C ALA A 233 -20.89 6.06 0.91
N LEU A 234 -20.23 5.12 1.60
CA LEU A 234 -20.89 4.09 2.40
C LEU A 234 -21.74 4.68 3.53
N GLN A 235 -21.21 5.68 4.24
CA GLN A 235 -21.97 6.35 5.30
C GLN A 235 -23.25 7.00 4.74
N ARG A 236 -23.17 7.67 3.59
CA ARG A 236 -24.35 8.25 2.93
C ARG A 236 -25.35 7.18 2.50
N LEU A 237 -24.89 6.07 1.93
CA LEU A 237 -25.75 4.94 1.57
C LEU A 237 -26.45 4.34 2.80
N MET A 238 -25.71 4.15 3.89
CA MET A 238 -26.22 3.62 5.15
C MET A 238 -27.35 4.48 5.73
N VAL A 239 -27.17 5.80 5.75
CA VAL A 239 -28.23 6.72 6.21
C VAL A 239 -29.45 6.67 5.29
N LYS A 240 -29.24 6.74 3.97
CA LYS A 240 -30.32 6.84 2.98
C LYS A 240 -31.16 5.57 2.86
N SER A 241 -30.52 4.40 2.80
CA SER A 241 -31.18 3.13 2.43
C SER A 241 -31.32 2.16 3.62
N PHE A 242 -30.60 2.42 4.71
CA PHE A 242 -30.54 1.52 5.86
C PHE A 242 -30.92 2.20 7.19
N SER A 243 -31.44 3.43 7.17
CA SER A 243 -31.84 4.18 8.37
C SER A 243 -30.69 4.34 9.39
N GLY A 244 -29.44 4.33 8.91
CA GLY A 244 -28.25 4.38 9.76
C GLY A 244 -27.84 3.03 10.39
N ASP A 245 -28.53 1.93 10.07
CA ASP A 245 -28.23 0.60 10.62
C ASP A 245 -27.14 -0.12 9.81
N ALA A 246 -25.94 -0.18 10.39
CA ALA A 246 -24.78 -0.85 9.80
C ALA A 246 -24.95 -2.37 9.69
N SER A 247 -25.63 -2.99 10.66
CA SER A 247 -25.86 -4.45 10.67
C SER A 247 -26.82 -4.84 9.55
N ARG A 248 -27.90 -4.06 9.35
CA ARG A 248 -28.84 -4.24 8.25
C ARG A 248 -28.17 -4.07 6.89
N MET A 249 -27.33 -3.04 6.74
CA MET A 249 -26.56 -2.81 5.50
C MET A 249 -25.62 -3.98 5.20
N ARG A 250 -24.86 -4.45 6.20
CA ARG A 250 -23.94 -5.58 6.03
C ARG A 250 -24.66 -6.87 5.68
N ALA A 251 -25.77 -7.18 6.36
CA ALA A 251 -26.59 -8.35 6.04
C ALA A 251 -27.12 -8.30 4.60
N HIS A 252 -27.62 -7.13 4.17
CA HIS A 252 -28.06 -6.94 2.78
C HIS A 252 -26.90 -7.10 1.78
N ALA A 253 -25.75 -6.51 2.07
CA ALA A 253 -24.56 -6.63 1.23
C ALA A 253 -24.11 -8.09 1.06
N LEU A 254 -24.10 -8.86 2.15
CA LEU A 254 -23.75 -10.27 2.16
C LEU A 254 -24.72 -11.13 1.35
N ALA A 255 -26.03 -10.88 1.47
CA ALA A 255 -27.03 -11.57 0.65
C ALA A 255 -26.77 -11.32 -0.85
N ARG A 256 -26.51 -10.06 -1.23
CA ARG A 256 -26.25 -9.68 -2.63
C ARG A 256 -24.98 -10.32 -3.21
N ILE A 257 -23.88 -10.35 -2.46
CA ILE A 257 -22.67 -11.01 -2.97
C ILE A 257 -22.79 -12.55 -2.97
N GLY A 258 -23.70 -13.12 -2.17
CA GLY A 258 -23.99 -14.55 -2.18
C GLY A 258 -24.62 -15.05 -3.48
N GLU A 259 -25.24 -14.16 -4.26
CA GLU A 259 -25.78 -14.43 -5.60
C GLU A 259 -24.67 -14.54 -6.66
N LEU A 260 -23.44 -14.10 -6.36
CA LEU A 260 -22.32 -14.19 -7.30
C LEU A 260 -21.85 -15.64 -7.48
N PRO A 261 -21.48 -16.04 -8.72
CA PRO A 261 -20.77 -17.29 -8.94
C PRO A 261 -19.53 -17.39 -8.05
N GLU A 262 -19.11 -18.60 -7.66
CA GLU A 262 -17.92 -18.85 -6.81
C GLU A 262 -18.03 -18.40 -5.33
N VAL A 263 -19.07 -17.65 -4.94
CA VAL A 263 -19.26 -17.15 -3.56
C VAL A 263 -20.25 -18.00 -2.77
N GLY A 264 -21.27 -18.58 -3.42
CA GLY A 264 -22.36 -19.35 -2.78
C GLY A 264 -21.95 -20.57 -1.95
N HIS A 265 -20.68 -20.99 -2.00
CA HIS A 265 -20.14 -22.09 -1.19
C HIS A 265 -19.48 -21.64 0.13
N LEU A 266 -19.43 -20.33 0.42
CA LEU A 266 -18.65 -19.76 1.54
C LEU A 266 -19.38 -19.74 2.90
N ASN A 267 -20.37 -20.61 3.12
CA ASN A 267 -21.37 -20.60 4.20
C ASN A 267 -20.91 -20.23 5.63
N ASN A 268 -19.62 -20.33 5.98
CA ASN A 268 -19.06 -20.01 7.31
C ASN A 268 -17.98 -18.89 7.33
N LYS A 269 -17.78 -18.13 6.23
CA LYS A 269 -16.77 -17.05 6.14
C LYS A 269 -17.35 -15.67 5.79
N THR A 270 -18.67 -15.55 5.74
CA THR A 270 -19.42 -14.39 5.26
C THR A 270 -19.17 -13.13 6.08
N ASP A 271 -19.05 -13.21 7.41
CA ASP A 271 -18.82 -12.01 8.25
C ASP A 271 -17.54 -11.25 7.87
N ARG A 272 -16.50 -11.96 7.40
CA ARG A 272 -15.22 -11.35 6.97
C ARG A 272 -15.32 -10.61 5.64
N LEU A 273 -16.38 -10.87 4.89
CA LEU A 273 -16.65 -10.23 3.61
C LEU A 273 -17.57 -9.03 3.75
N ALA A 274 -18.17 -8.80 4.92
CA ALA A 274 -19.21 -7.79 5.12
C ALA A 274 -18.77 -6.39 4.67
N ASP A 275 -17.51 -6.00 4.96
CA ASP A 275 -17.03 -4.67 4.58
C ASP A 275 -16.71 -4.56 3.08
N LEU A 276 -16.13 -5.60 2.47
CA LEU A 276 -15.93 -5.64 1.00
C LEU A 276 -17.28 -5.65 0.28
N ALA A 277 -18.22 -6.48 0.74
CA ALA A 277 -19.57 -6.56 0.22
C ALA A 277 -20.28 -5.21 0.31
N SER A 278 -20.12 -4.50 1.43
CA SER A 278 -20.69 -3.17 1.60
C SER A 278 -20.13 -2.19 0.57
N ALA A 279 -18.81 -2.21 0.32
CA ALA A 279 -18.22 -1.37 -0.73
C ALA A 279 -18.74 -1.72 -2.14
N LEU A 280 -19.02 -2.99 -2.43
CA LEU A 280 -19.61 -3.41 -3.70
C LEU A 280 -21.04 -2.89 -3.90
N LEU A 281 -21.80 -2.62 -2.82
CA LEU A 281 -23.13 -1.99 -2.94
C LEU A 281 -23.08 -0.58 -3.54
N LEU A 282 -21.93 0.09 -3.54
CA LEU A 282 -21.80 1.41 -4.17
C LEU A 282 -21.76 1.33 -5.71
N ILE A 283 -21.65 0.12 -6.27
CA ILE A 283 -21.58 -0.13 -7.70
C ILE A 283 -22.94 -0.71 -8.14
N ASN A 284 -23.84 0.16 -8.59
CA ASN A 284 -25.25 -0.19 -8.81
C ASN A 284 -25.49 -1.13 -10.01
N ASP A 285 -24.52 -1.25 -10.93
CA ASP A 285 -24.66 -1.95 -12.21
C ASP A 285 -24.01 -3.34 -12.21
N ILE A 286 -23.51 -3.85 -11.07
CA ILE A 286 -22.83 -5.16 -10.99
C ILE A 286 -23.67 -6.26 -11.65
N SER A 287 -24.99 -6.29 -11.43
CA SER A 287 -25.89 -7.32 -12.00
C SER A 287 -25.92 -7.34 -13.53
N ASN A 288 -25.51 -6.25 -14.18
CA ASN A 288 -25.51 -6.09 -15.63
C ASN A 288 -24.12 -6.37 -16.23
N TRP A 289 -23.14 -6.74 -15.41
CA TRP A 289 -21.80 -7.04 -15.89
C TRP A 289 -21.77 -8.36 -16.67
N PRO A 290 -20.87 -8.50 -17.67
CA PRO A 290 -20.69 -9.76 -18.37
C PRO A 290 -20.39 -10.93 -17.43
N ASP A 291 -20.81 -12.13 -17.79
CA ASP A 291 -20.59 -13.36 -16.99
C ASP A 291 -19.11 -13.57 -16.60
N GLY A 292 -18.18 -13.20 -17.48
CA GLY A 292 -16.74 -13.26 -17.21
C GLY A 292 -16.32 -12.35 -16.06
N ASP A 293 -16.83 -11.11 -16.03
CA ASP A 293 -16.59 -10.14 -14.97
C ASP A 293 -17.23 -10.63 -13.66
N LEU A 294 -18.48 -11.13 -13.69
CA LEU A 294 -19.16 -11.68 -12.51
C LEU A 294 -18.42 -12.87 -11.89
N LYS A 295 -17.95 -13.81 -12.72
CA LYS A 295 -17.12 -14.94 -12.26
C LYS A 295 -15.80 -14.49 -11.66
N LEU A 296 -15.13 -13.49 -12.26
CA LEU A 296 -13.88 -12.96 -11.72
C LEU A 296 -14.10 -12.21 -10.41
N LEU A 297 -15.18 -11.42 -10.30
CA LEU A 297 -15.59 -10.76 -9.07
C LEU A 297 -15.82 -11.78 -7.94
N GLY A 298 -16.52 -12.87 -8.23
CA GLY A 298 -16.71 -13.98 -7.28
C GLY A 298 -15.37 -14.56 -6.78
N LYS A 299 -14.41 -14.78 -7.68
CA LYS A 299 -13.05 -15.22 -7.30
C LYS A 299 -12.32 -14.21 -6.40
N ILE A 300 -12.47 -12.91 -6.67
CA ILE A 300 -11.89 -11.84 -5.84
C ILE A 300 -12.48 -11.88 -4.42
N VAL A 301 -13.80 -11.93 -4.32
CA VAL A 301 -14.53 -12.01 -3.04
C VAL A 301 -14.10 -13.25 -2.26
N SER A 302 -14.07 -14.41 -2.91
CA SER A 302 -13.61 -15.67 -2.29
C SER A 302 -12.16 -15.59 -1.83
N ALA A 303 -11.27 -14.98 -2.61
CA ALA A 303 -9.86 -14.81 -2.22
C ALA A 303 -9.70 -13.93 -0.97
N LYS A 304 -10.52 -12.88 -0.79
CA LYS A 304 -10.48 -12.03 0.40
C LYS A 304 -10.80 -12.80 1.69
N ALA A 305 -11.58 -13.88 1.61
CA ALA A 305 -11.90 -14.74 2.75
C ALA A 305 -10.80 -15.80 3.08
N THR A 306 -9.79 -15.96 2.22
CA THR A 306 -8.69 -16.95 2.43
C THR A 306 -7.53 -16.37 3.24
N ALA A 307 -6.36 -17.04 3.29
CA ALA A 307 -5.17 -16.58 4.02
C ALA A 307 -4.13 -15.86 3.13
N ASP A 308 -4.31 -15.87 1.80
CA ASP A 308 -3.39 -15.23 0.85
C ASP A 308 -3.96 -13.90 0.31
N GLU A 309 -3.44 -12.76 0.79
CA GLU A 309 -3.84 -11.43 0.28
C GLU A 309 -3.15 -11.07 -1.05
N SER A 310 -2.04 -11.72 -1.40
CA SER A 310 -1.40 -11.54 -2.71
C SER A 310 -2.29 -12.05 -3.82
N ARG A 311 -2.89 -13.24 -3.66
CA ARG A 311 -3.87 -13.77 -4.62
C ARG A 311 -5.07 -12.83 -4.80
N TYR A 312 -5.58 -12.26 -3.71
CA TYR A 312 -6.66 -11.27 -3.75
C TYR A 312 -6.28 -10.07 -4.64
N LEU A 313 -5.09 -9.49 -4.43
CA LEU A 313 -4.60 -8.37 -5.24
C LEU A 313 -4.39 -8.74 -6.72
N ARG A 314 -3.79 -9.91 -6.99
CA ARG A 314 -3.57 -10.37 -8.38
C ARG A 314 -4.87 -10.54 -9.14
N LEU A 315 -5.93 -11.04 -8.49
CA LEU A 315 -7.26 -11.15 -9.11
C LEU A 315 -7.90 -9.77 -9.32
N MET A 316 -7.76 -8.86 -8.34
CA MET A 316 -8.24 -7.48 -8.51
C MET A 316 -7.58 -6.79 -9.71
N GLN A 317 -6.27 -6.96 -9.91
CA GLN A 317 -5.52 -6.39 -11.02
C GLN A 317 -5.98 -6.89 -12.40
N GLN A 318 -6.61 -8.06 -12.47
CA GLN A 318 -7.18 -8.62 -13.70
C GLN A 318 -8.59 -8.07 -14.02
N HIS A 319 -9.25 -7.42 -13.05
CA HIS A 319 -10.62 -6.96 -13.19
C HIS A 319 -10.70 -5.44 -13.47
N SER A 320 -10.51 -5.06 -14.74
CA SER A 320 -10.46 -3.66 -15.18
C SER A 320 -11.70 -2.84 -14.82
N ARG A 321 -12.90 -3.42 -14.99
CA ARG A 321 -14.19 -2.77 -14.66
C ARG A 321 -14.31 -2.46 -13.16
N LEU A 322 -13.99 -3.42 -12.29
CA LEU A 322 -13.99 -3.23 -10.84
C LEU A 322 -12.95 -2.18 -10.43
N ARG A 323 -11.76 -2.21 -11.02
CA ARG A 323 -10.71 -1.21 -10.79
C ARG A 323 -11.20 0.20 -11.12
N ALA A 324 -11.78 0.40 -12.30
CA ALA A 324 -12.33 1.68 -12.72
C ALA A 324 -13.44 2.17 -11.78
N ALA A 325 -14.35 1.29 -11.38
CA ALA A 325 -15.41 1.62 -10.43
C ALA A 325 -14.85 2.10 -9.07
N PHE A 326 -13.85 1.40 -8.52
CA PHE A 326 -13.22 1.81 -7.25
C PHE A 326 -12.42 3.12 -7.37
N ILE A 327 -11.74 3.35 -8.49
CA ILE A 327 -11.06 4.63 -8.76
C ILE A 327 -12.08 5.77 -8.78
N ASN A 328 -13.20 5.59 -9.47
CA ASN A 328 -14.28 6.57 -9.54
C ASN A 328 -14.88 6.86 -8.15
N LEU A 329 -15.16 5.82 -7.36
CA LEU A 329 -15.67 5.97 -5.98
C LEU A 329 -14.66 6.65 -5.05
N GLY A 330 -13.37 6.42 -5.27
CA GLY A 330 -12.29 7.03 -4.50
C GLY A 330 -11.93 8.45 -4.94
N THR A 331 -12.37 8.88 -6.11
CA THR A 331 -12.15 10.24 -6.62
C THR A 331 -13.20 11.18 -6.01
N LYS A 332 -12.77 12.37 -5.56
CA LYS A 332 -13.74 13.39 -5.12
C LYS A 332 -14.60 13.79 -6.32
N THR A 333 -15.92 13.71 -6.16
CA THR A 333 -16.88 14.42 -7.01
C THR A 333 -16.92 15.88 -6.62
#